data_AF-A0A7J4LLN2-F1
#
_entry.id   AF-A0A7J4LLN2-F1
#
_cell.length_a   1.000
_cell.length_b   1.000
_cell.length_c   1.000
_cell.angle_alpha   90.00
_cell.angle_beta   90.00
_cell.angle_gamma   90.00
#
_symmetry.space_group_name_H-M   'P 1'
#
loop_
_entity.id
_entity.type
_entity.pdbx_description
1 polymer ?
#
loop_
_entity_poly.entity_id
_entity_poly.type
_entity_poly.pdbx_seq_one_letter_code
_entity_poly.pdbx_strand_id
1 'polypeptide(L)'
;MAKMHSRARGRSQSTKPSKITQKAWVRYGEKEIELLILKLAKEGQSPSQIGLHLRDTYGIPSVRAAIGRKVSKVLAEKSLLKELPEDLMALIRRDVQIRKHLEKNKHDQPARRGLNLTESKIKRLVKYYKETARLSEEWKYDADKVKLYVQ
;
A
#
# COMPACT_ATOMS: atom_id res chain seq x y z
N MET A 1 14.72 -10.96 -4.16
CA MET A 1 15.39 -9.66 -3.98
C MET A 1 15.91 -9.59 -2.55
N ALA A 2 17.14 -9.12 -2.35
CA ALA A 2 17.65 -8.81 -1.01
C ALA A 2 16.84 -7.65 -0.41
N LYS A 3 16.69 -7.62 0.92
CA LYS A 3 15.96 -6.55 1.61
C LYS A 3 16.75 -5.24 1.49
N MET A 4 16.17 -4.20 0.89
CA MET A 4 16.83 -2.94 0.50
C MET A 4 17.77 -2.31 1.55
N HIS A 5 17.38 -2.29 2.83
CA HIS A 5 18.16 -1.68 3.92
C HIS A 5 18.59 -2.71 4.98
N SER A 6 18.74 -3.97 4.58
CA SER A 6 19.14 -5.07 5.47
C SER A 6 20.13 -5.98 4.78
N ARG A 7 21.03 -6.59 5.57
CA ARG A 7 21.99 -7.59 5.09
C ARG A 7 21.36 -8.96 4.82
N ALA A 8 20.10 -9.15 5.21
CA ALA A 8 19.39 -10.41 5.05
C ALA A 8 18.97 -10.69 3.60
N ARG A 9 19.06 -11.96 3.19
CA ARG A 9 18.76 -12.46 1.84
C ARG A 9 17.55 -13.41 1.77
N GLY A 10 16.72 -13.43 2.81
CA GLY A 10 15.53 -14.30 2.85
C GLY A 10 14.55 -14.05 1.70
N ARG A 11 13.89 -15.11 1.23
CA ARG A 11 12.90 -15.07 0.14
C ARG A 11 11.53 -15.46 0.68
N SER A 12 10.60 -14.52 0.70
CA SER A 12 9.17 -14.76 0.97
C SER A 12 8.37 -13.90 0.01
N GLN A 13 7.65 -14.54 -0.91
CA GLN A 13 6.81 -13.88 -1.91
C GLN A 13 5.69 -14.82 -2.33
N SER A 14 4.57 -14.26 -2.77
CA SER A 14 3.50 -15.06 -3.38
C SER A 14 3.92 -15.54 -4.76
N THR A 15 3.68 -16.83 -5.04
CA THR A 15 3.82 -17.43 -6.36
C THR A 15 2.45 -17.52 -7.00
N LYS A 16 2.27 -16.84 -8.13
CA LYS A 16 0.99 -16.90 -8.86
C LYS A 16 0.87 -18.26 -9.57
N PRO A 17 -0.36 -18.79 -9.73
CA PRO A 17 -0.59 -19.93 -10.61
C PRO A 17 -0.12 -19.63 -12.03
N SER A 18 0.30 -20.66 -12.76
CA SER A 18 0.74 -20.55 -14.15
C SER A 18 -0.36 -20.04 -15.08
N LYS A 19 -1.59 -20.54 -14.91
CA LYS A 19 -2.78 -20.07 -15.62
C LYS A 19 -3.46 -18.95 -14.83
N ILE A 20 -3.46 -17.74 -15.39
CA ILE A 20 -4.13 -16.56 -14.83
C ILE A 20 -5.53 -16.45 -15.46
N THR A 21 -6.37 -17.44 -15.21
CA THR A 21 -7.77 -17.47 -15.66
C THR A 21 -8.70 -17.47 -14.45
N GLN A 22 -9.92 -16.98 -14.62
CA GLN A 22 -10.95 -17.17 -13.61
C GLN A 22 -11.20 -18.66 -13.40
N LYS A 23 -11.22 -19.06 -12.14
CA LYS A 23 -11.47 -20.45 -11.77
C LYS A 23 -12.97 -20.73 -11.81
N ALA A 24 -13.35 -21.94 -12.23
CA ALA A 24 -14.75 -22.31 -12.45
C ALA A 24 -15.65 -22.18 -11.21
N TRP A 25 -15.08 -22.27 -10.00
CA TRP A 25 -15.84 -22.13 -8.75
C TRP A 25 -16.11 -20.68 -8.34
N VAL A 26 -15.49 -19.69 -8.99
CA VAL A 26 -15.76 -18.28 -8.71
C VAL A 26 -17.08 -17.91 -9.38
N ARG A 27 -18.16 -17.90 -8.59
CA ARG A 27 -19.53 -17.62 -9.05
C ARG A 27 -19.81 -16.14 -9.28
N TYR A 28 -18.95 -15.26 -8.77
CA TYR A 28 -19.13 -13.82 -8.88
C TYR A 28 -18.86 -13.31 -10.29
N GLY A 29 -19.79 -12.51 -10.80
CA GLY A 29 -19.62 -11.80 -12.06
C GLY A 29 -18.74 -10.56 -11.93
N GLU A 30 -18.25 -10.02 -13.04
CA GLU A 30 -17.39 -8.83 -13.05
C GLU A 30 -18.02 -7.63 -12.33
N LYS A 31 -19.31 -7.37 -12.62
CA LYS A 31 -20.07 -6.26 -12.04
C LYS A 31 -20.21 -6.39 -10.52
N GLU A 32 -20.42 -7.60 -10.02
CA GLU A 32 -20.56 -7.87 -8.58
C GLU A 32 -19.23 -7.63 -7.86
N ILE A 33 -18.12 -8.09 -8.46
CA ILE A 33 -16.79 -7.88 -7.89
C ILE A 33 -16.45 -6.39 -7.85
N GLU A 34 -16.83 -5.62 -8.87
CA GLU A 34 -16.67 -4.17 -8.85
C GLU A 34 -17.49 -3.50 -7.74
N LEU A 35 -18.73 -3.94 -7.51
CA LEU A 35 -19.58 -3.42 -6.43
C LEU A 35 -18.99 -3.75 -5.06
N LEU A 36 -18.44 -4.95 -4.88
CA LEU A 36 -17.74 -5.34 -3.64
C LEU A 36 -16.50 -4.48 -3.40
N ILE A 37 -15.67 -4.25 -4.43
CA ILE A 37 -14.50 -3.37 -4.34
C ILE A 37 -14.93 -1.95 -3.91
N LEU A 38 -16.00 -1.44 -4.51
CA LEU A 38 -16.54 -0.12 -4.18
C LEU A 38 -17.02 -0.04 -2.73
N LYS A 39 -17.76 -1.05 -2.27
CA LYS A 39 -18.26 -1.11 -0.89
C LYS A 39 -17.11 -1.06 0.10
N LEU A 40 -16.11 -1.93 -0.08
CA LEU A 40 -14.94 -2.00 0.82
C LEU A 40 -14.09 -0.73 0.76
N ALA A 41 -14.01 -0.08 -0.40
CA ALA A 41 -13.32 1.21 -0.52
C ALA A 41 -14.04 2.34 0.21
N LYS A 42 -15.39 2.37 0.18
CA LYS A 42 -16.20 3.32 0.96
C LYS A 42 -16.08 3.08 2.46
N GLU A 43 -15.89 1.83 2.89
CA GLU A 43 -15.55 1.48 4.28
C GLU A 43 -14.13 1.93 4.67
N GLY A 44 -13.35 2.51 3.74
CA GLY A 44 -12.04 3.10 3.99
C GLY A 44 -10.87 2.12 3.88
N GLN A 45 -11.13 0.86 3.51
CA GLN A 45 -10.10 -0.17 3.36
C GLN A 45 -9.09 0.19 2.26
N SER A 46 -7.83 -0.21 2.47
CA SER A 46 -6.79 0.01 1.47
C SER A 46 -6.92 -0.97 0.28
N PRO A 47 -6.42 -0.63 -0.92
CA PRO A 47 -6.44 -1.55 -2.06
C PRO A 47 -5.84 -2.93 -1.77
N SER A 48 -4.80 -2.97 -0.94
CA SER A 48 -4.17 -4.23 -0.50
C SER A 48 -5.07 -5.04 0.43
N GLN A 49 -5.75 -4.37 1.39
CA GLN A 49 -6.72 -4.99 2.29
C GLN A 49 -7.94 -5.51 1.52
N ILE A 50 -8.46 -4.73 0.57
CA ILE A 50 -9.55 -5.13 -0.32
C ILE A 50 -9.19 -6.43 -1.04
N GLY A 51 -7.96 -6.54 -1.57
CA GLY A 51 -7.49 -7.76 -2.22
C GLY A 51 -7.44 -8.98 -1.29
N LEU A 52 -7.03 -8.81 -0.03
CA LEU A 52 -7.05 -9.88 0.98
C LEU A 52 -8.48 -10.29 1.31
N HIS A 53 -9.37 -9.33 1.53
CA HIS A 53 -10.75 -9.59 1.90
C HIS A 53 -11.52 -10.31 0.78
N LEU A 54 -11.30 -9.92 -0.48
CA LEU A 54 -11.85 -10.62 -1.65
C LEU A 54 -11.34 -12.07 -1.75
N ARG A 55 -10.07 -12.31 -1.41
CA ARG A 55 -9.47 -13.65 -1.44
C ARG A 55 -9.97 -14.54 -0.32
N ASP A 56 -9.97 -14.03 0.91
CA ASP A 56 -10.17 -14.83 2.12
C ASP A 56 -11.66 -15.02 2.45
N THR A 57 -12.49 -14.00 2.23
CA THR A 57 -13.93 -14.04 2.54
C THR A 57 -14.76 -14.50 1.35
N TYR A 58 -14.51 -13.93 0.17
CA TYR A 58 -15.33 -14.17 -1.03
C TYR A 58 -14.74 -15.24 -1.96
N GLY A 59 -13.56 -15.79 -1.64
CA GLY A 59 -12.93 -16.84 -2.43
C GLY A 59 -12.48 -16.40 -3.83
N ILE A 60 -12.29 -15.10 -4.07
CA ILE A 60 -11.83 -14.53 -5.35
C ILE A 60 -10.29 -14.45 -5.33
N PRO A 61 -9.56 -15.36 -6.01
CA PRO A 61 -8.11 -15.46 -5.81
C PRO A 61 -7.31 -14.31 -6.48
N SER A 62 -7.83 -13.74 -7.56
CA SER A 62 -7.17 -12.68 -8.31
C SER A 62 -8.18 -11.82 -9.05
N VAL A 63 -8.31 -10.57 -8.61
CA VAL A 63 -9.17 -9.56 -9.27
C VAL A 63 -8.76 -9.32 -10.73
N ARG A 64 -7.45 -9.38 -11.02
CA ARG A 64 -6.95 -9.25 -12.39
C ARG A 64 -7.39 -10.41 -13.29
N ALA A 65 -7.57 -11.60 -12.73
CA ALA A 65 -8.02 -12.75 -13.51
C ALA A 65 -9.54 -12.73 -13.75
N ALA A 66 -10.30 -12.08 -12.86
CA ALA A 66 -11.75 -11.96 -12.97
C ALA A 66 -12.19 -10.78 -13.85
N ILE A 67 -11.66 -9.57 -13.62
CA ILE A 67 -12.09 -8.32 -14.31
C ILE A 67 -11.07 -7.87 -15.38
N GLY A 68 -9.89 -8.48 -15.45
CA GLY A 68 -8.79 -8.03 -16.34
C GLY A 68 -8.05 -6.78 -15.86
N ARG A 69 -8.60 -6.01 -14.91
CA ARG A 69 -8.02 -4.79 -14.32
C ARG A 69 -7.51 -5.03 -12.89
N LYS A 70 -6.61 -4.17 -12.41
CA LYS A 70 -6.14 -4.18 -11.00
C LYS A 70 -7.12 -3.40 -10.13
N VAL A 71 -7.19 -3.74 -8.83
CA VAL A 71 -8.01 -3.01 -7.83
C VAL A 71 -7.75 -1.50 -7.88
N SER A 72 -6.48 -1.09 -7.96
CA SER A 72 -6.10 0.33 -8.06
C SER A 72 -6.69 1.03 -9.29
N LYS A 73 -6.82 0.32 -10.42
CA LYS A 73 -7.38 0.90 -11.65
C LYS A 73 -8.90 1.05 -11.54
N VAL A 74 -9.58 0.05 -10.98
CA VAL A 74 -11.03 0.11 -10.70
C VAL A 74 -11.37 1.27 -9.77
N LEU A 75 -10.54 1.52 -8.75
CA LEU A 75 -10.72 2.66 -7.84
C LEU A 75 -10.43 4.01 -8.51
N ALA A 76 -9.48 4.07 -9.45
CA ALA A 76 -9.16 5.29 -10.19
C ALA A 76 -10.30 5.70 -11.12
N GLU A 77 -10.87 4.72 -11.83
CA GLU A 77 -12.00 4.94 -12.75
C GLU A 77 -13.25 5.46 -12.04
N LYS A 78 -13.39 5.17 -10.74
CA LYS A 78 -14.53 5.60 -9.92
C LYS A 78 -14.18 6.75 -8.96
N SER A 79 -13.03 7.40 -9.16
CA SER A 79 -12.56 8.57 -8.39
C SER A 79 -12.51 8.36 -6.86
N LEU A 80 -12.38 7.11 -6.40
CA LEU A 80 -12.29 6.75 -4.97
C LEU A 80 -10.84 6.50 -4.54
N LEU A 81 -9.89 6.90 -5.38
CA LEU A 81 -8.48 6.71 -5.11
C LEU A 81 -7.98 7.83 -4.22
N LYS A 82 -7.38 7.47 -3.08
CA LYS A 82 -6.76 8.43 -2.16
C LYS A 82 -5.64 9.19 -2.89
N GLU A 83 -5.55 10.49 -2.64
CA GLU A 83 -4.52 11.37 -3.21
C GLU A 83 -3.11 10.85 -2.92
N LEU A 84 -2.89 10.38 -1.69
CA LEU A 84 -1.63 9.75 -1.30
C LEU A 84 -1.67 8.23 -1.55
N PRO A 85 -0.64 7.68 -2.23
CA PRO A 85 -0.46 6.24 -2.35
C PRO A 85 -0.42 5.52 -0.98
N GLU A 86 -0.98 4.31 -0.93
CA GLU A 86 -1.09 3.49 0.29
C GLU A 86 0.27 3.19 0.92
N ASP A 87 1.26 2.85 0.11
CA ASP A 87 2.62 2.52 0.51
C ASP A 87 3.33 3.71 1.16
N LEU A 88 3.19 4.89 0.58
CA LEU A 88 3.72 6.14 1.14
C LEU A 88 3.05 6.44 2.48
N MET A 89 1.72 6.36 2.55
CA MET A 89 0.96 6.55 3.80
C MET A 89 1.39 5.56 4.90
N ALA A 90 1.63 4.30 4.55
CA ALA A 90 2.09 3.29 5.50
C ALA A 90 3.49 3.57 6.06
N LEU A 91 4.40 4.13 5.25
CA LEU A 91 5.72 4.57 5.73
C LEU A 91 5.61 5.81 6.61
N ILE A 92 4.80 6.79 6.21
CA ILE A 92 4.52 8.01 6.98
C ILE A 92 3.96 7.65 8.37
N ARG A 93 2.99 6.74 8.45
CA ARG A 93 2.44 6.24 9.73
C ARG A 93 3.53 5.63 10.62
N ARG A 94 4.41 4.82 10.03
CA ARG A 94 5.53 4.21 10.77
C ARG A 94 6.52 5.27 11.25
N ASP A 95 6.81 6.27 10.44
CA ASP A 95 7.71 7.37 10.81
C ASP A 95 7.19 8.15 12.02
N VAL A 96 5.91 8.52 12.01
CA VAL A 96 5.23 9.20 13.13
C VAL A 96 5.30 8.36 14.41
N GLN A 97 5.07 7.05 14.30
CA GLN A 97 5.17 6.13 15.45
C GLN A 97 6.58 6.08 16.04
N ILE A 98 7.61 5.99 15.19
CA ILE A 98 9.01 5.95 15.64
C ILE A 98 9.39 7.29 16.29
N ARG A 99 8.96 8.42 15.74
CA ARG A 99 9.18 9.75 16.32
C ARG A 99 8.54 9.87 17.70
N LYS A 100 7.27 9.47 17.83
CA LYS A 100 6.55 9.47 19.11
C LYS A 100 7.24 8.60 20.17
N HIS A 101 7.85 7.47 19.76
CA HIS A 101 8.66 6.64 20.65
C HIS A 101 9.95 7.34 21.07
N LEU A 102 10.68 7.95 20.13
CA LEU A 102 11.94 8.66 20.39
C LEU A 102 11.75 9.93 21.24
N GLU A 103 10.60 10.60 21.15
CA GLU A 103 10.25 11.74 22.02
C GLU A 103 10.32 11.33 23.52
N LYS A 104 9.91 10.10 23.84
CA LYS A 104 10.01 9.53 25.20
C LYS A 104 11.39 8.90 25.48
N ASN A 105 11.96 8.24 24.48
CA ASN A 105 13.18 7.44 24.62
C ASN A 105 14.34 8.01 23.78
N LYS A 106 14.92 9.13 24.22
CA LYS A 106 15.93 9.87 23.45
C LYS A 106 17.24 9.10 23.20
N HIS A 107 17.56 8.12 24.05
CA HIS A 107 18.81 7.36 23.96
C HIS A 107 18.71 6.08 23.12
N ASP A 108 17.53 5.73 22.58
CA ASP A 108 17.34 4.54 21.75
C ASP A 108 17.97 4.70 20.35
N GLN A 109 19.26 4.35 20.24
CA GLN A 109 20.01 4.42 18.98
C GLN A 109 19.48 3.46 17.89
N PRO A 110 19.06 2.22 18.21
CA PRO A 110 18.39 1.37 17.24
C PRO A 110 17.15 2.00 16.62
N ALA A 111 16.27 2.63 17.42
CA ALA A 111 15.10 3.33 16.91
C ALA A 111 15.48 4.54 16.06
N ARG A 112 16.50 5.32 16.45
CA ARG A 112 17.02 6.44 15.65
C ARG A 112 17.53 5.98 14.29
N ARG A 113 18.25 4.85 14.24
CA ARG A 113 18.65 4.23 12.97
C ARG A 113 17.42 3.80 12.15
N GLY A 114 16.41 3.21 12.80
CA GLY A 114 15.14 2.83 12.17
C GLY A 114 14.39 4.01 11.54
N LEU A 115 14.40 5.17 12.22
CA LEU A 115 13.84 6.42 11.70
C LEU A 115 14.55 6.84 10.41
N ASN A 116 15.89 6.97 10.45
CA ASN A 116 16.69 7.37 9.29
C ASN A 116 16.44 6.46 8.06
N LEU A 117 16.32 5.14 8.28
CA LEU A 117 16.01 4.19 7.22
C LEU A 117 14.58 4.35 6.69
N THR A 118 13.61 4.71 7.54
CA THR A 118 12.22 4.94 7.15
C THR A 118 12.10 6.21 6.32
N GLU A 119 12.71 7.31 6.77
CA GLU A 119 12.80 8.56 6.01
C GLU A 119 13.47 8.37 4.65
N SER A 120 14.56 7.59 4.60
CA SER A 120 15.25 7.28 3.35
C SER A 120 14.34 6.55 2.35
N LYS A 121 13.50 5.62 2.83
CA LYS A 121 12.52 4.94 1.97
C LYS A 121 11.43 5.89 1.49
N ILE A 122 10.94 6.78 2.36
CA ILE A 122 9.94 7.79 2.01
C ILE A 122 10.50 8.68 0.88
N LYS A 123 11.68 9.26 1.05
CA LYS A 123 12.33 10.11 0.03
C LYS A 123 12.48 9.40 -1.31
N ARG A 124 12.85 8.10 -1.30
CA ARG A 124 12.95 7.29 -2.51
C ARG A 124 11.60 7.06 -3.20
N LEU A 125 10.54 6.75 -2.45
CA LEU A 125 9.21 6.57 -3.02
C LEU A 125 8.65 7.88 -3.56
N VAL A 126 8.88 8.99 -2.87
CA VAL A 126 8.48 10.32 -3.32
C VAL A 126 9.13 10.65 -4.65
N LYS A 127 10.43 10.40 -4.80
CA LYS A 127 11.13 10.57 -6.08
C LYS A 127 10.45 9.76 -7.20
N TYR A 128 10.18 8.47 -6.95
CA TYR A 128 9.50 7.59 -7.92
C TYR A 128 8.11 8.10 -8.30
N TYR A 129 7.32 8.56 -7.33
CA TYR A 129 5.95 9.03 -7.60
C TYR A 129 5.90 10.40 -8.29
N LYS A 130 6.93 11.23 -8.10
CA LYS A 130 7.12 12.45 -8.91
C LYS A 130 7.47 12.10 -10.36
N GLU A 131 8.44 11.20 -10.57
CA GLU A 131 8.84 10.74 -11.91
C GLU A 131 7.68 10.08 -12.68
N THR A 132 6.79 9.38 -11.98
CA THR A 132 5.60 8.75 -12.57
C THR A 132 4.37 9.65 -12.64
N ALA A 133 4.51 10.96 -12.34
CA ALA A 133 3.46 11.97 -12.35
C ALA A 133 2.22 11.63 -11.50
N ARG A 134 2.37 10.72 -10.52
CA ARG A 134 1.30 10.35 -9.59
C ARG A 134 1.20 11.34 -8.42
N LEU A 135 2.27 12.06 -8.15
CA LEU A 135 2.38 13.03 -7.08
C LEU A 135 2.85 14.37 -7.68
N SER A 136 2.35 15.48 -7.15
CA SER A 136 2.79 16.82 -7.56
C SER A 136 4.30 16.99 -7.34
N GLU A 137 4.97 17.69 -8.27
CA GLU A 137 6.40 17.99 -8.19
C GLU A 137 6.73 18.83 -6.95
N GLU A 138 5.79 19.66 -6.50
CA GLU A 138 5.92 20.52 -5.33
C GLU A 138 5.81 19.75 -4.02
N TRP A 139 5.26 18.53 -4.04
CA TRP A 139 5.02 17.76 -2.83
C TRP A 139 6.35 17.44 -2.13
N LYS A 140 6.47 17.82 -0.87
CA LYS A 140 7.66 17.56 -0.04
C LYS A 140 7.25 16.84 1.23
N TYR A 141 8.12 15.91 1.63
CA TYR A 141 8.00 15.24 2.91
C TYR A 141 8.51 16.17 4.00
N ASP A 142 7.59 16.76 4.76
CA ASP A 142 7.90 17.53 5.97
C ASP A 142 7.42 16.75 7.19
N ALA A 143 8.38 16.46 8.06
CA ALA A 143 8.21 15.81 9.35
C ALA A 143 7.02 16.29 10.19
N ASP A 144 6.83 17.61 10.25
CA ASP A 144 5.82 18.23 11.11
C ASP A 144 4.44 18.20 10.46
N LYS A 145 4.37 18.37 9.13
CA LYS A 145 3.13 18.24 8.36
C LYS A 145 2.61 16.81 8.33
N VAL A 146 3.51 15.84 8.44
CA VAL A 146 3.21 14.41 8.43
C VAL A 146 2.34 13.94 9.58
N LYS A 147 2.40 14.61 10.75
CA LYS A 147 1.52 14.31 11.89
C LYS A 147 0.03 14.49 11.54
N LEU A 148 -0.30 15.43 10.65
CA LEU A 148 -1.68 15.74 10.24
C LEU A 148 -2.34 14.65 9.37
N TYR A 149 -1.55 13.90 8.58
CA TYR A 149 -2.08 12.88 7.66
C TYR A 149 -2.44 11.55 8.32
N VAL A 150 -2.02 11.36 9.58
CA VAL A 150 -2.16 10.09 10.31
C VAL A 150 -3.25 10.17 11.38
N GLN A 151 -3.78 11.37 11.64
CA GLN A 151 -4.79 11.64 12.66
C GLN A 151 -6.19 11.27 12.18
#